data_AF-A0A5E7WK41-F1
#
_entry.id   AF-A0A5E7WK41-F1
#
_cell.length_a   1.000
_cell.length_b   1.000
_cell.length_c   1.000
_cell.angle_alpha   90.00
_cell.angle_beta   90.00
_cell.angle_gamma   90.00
#
_symmetry.space_group_name_H-M   'P 1'
#
loop_
_entity.id
_entity.type
_entity.pdbx_description
1 polymer ?
#
loop_
_entity_poly.entity_id
_entity_poly.type
_entity_poly.pdbx_seq_one_letter_code
_entity_poly.pdbx_strand_id
1 'polypeptide(L)'
;MRKASLYAHFVSKDALFQTVFEIALGHERQYIAACFEEEGGHTGVPGQLHLERLISRYEASAHLRFLLRTAYFPPADIRTVITSGFEGYLTLIRHCFQSAAQDKYKSAVLQPGELEVFCDAYLGIVDSLHVELIYATPQGYVKRLVALSRVFGDSLSMLEGASRG
;
A
#
# COMPACT_ATOMS: atom_id res chain seq x y z
N MET A 1 3.11 32.35 9.43
CA MET A 1 3.19 31.68 10.75
C MET A 1 4.57 31.92 11.35
N ARG A 2 4.70 32.31 12.64
CA ARG A 2 6.00 32.63 13.26
C ARG A 2 6.59 31.39 13.98
N LYS A 3 7.93 31.25 14.00
CA LYS A 3 8.64 30.12 14.63
C LYS A 3 8.21 29.91 16.10
N ALA A 4 8.04 30.99 16.87
CA ALA A 4 7.61 30.93 18.26
C ALA A 4 6.21 30.31 18.45
N SER A 5 5.28 30.52 17.51
CA SER A 5 3.92 29.94 17.57
C SER A 5 3.92 28.43 17.28
N LEU A 6 4.92 27.91 16.56
CA LEU A 6 5.05 26.47 16.27
C LEU A 6 5.57 25.70 17.49
N TYR A 7 6.58 26.24 18.18
CA TYR A 7 7.13 25.61 19.39
C TYR A 7 6.21 25.68 20.61
N ALA A 8 5.17 26.52 20.58
CA ALA A 8 4.11 26.50 21.58
C ALA A 8 3.28 25.20 21.53
N HIS A 9 3.26 24.51 20.38
CA HIS A 9 2.53 23.24 20.19
C HIS A 9 3.45 22.02 20.06
N PHE A 10 4.73 22.21 19.77
CA PHE A 10 5.69 21.12 19.56
C PHE A 10 6.99 21.34 20.34
N VAL A 11 7.38 20.33 21.11
CA VAL A 11 8.56 20.37 21.99
C VAL A 11 9.87 20.40 21.18
N SER A 12 9.88 19.85 19.96
CA SER A 12 11.04 19.84 19.07
C SER A 12 10.64 19.75 17.59
N LYS A 13 11.63 19.93 16.70
CA LYS A 13 11.47 19.69 15.25
C LYS A 13 11.07 18.22 14.98
N ASP A 14 11.64 17.29 15.72
CA ASP A 14 11.37 15.86 15.54
C ASP A 14 9.96 15.50 16.00
N ALA A 15 9.50 16.11 17.10
CA ALA A 15 8.11 15.95 17.56
C ALA A 15 7.12 16.46 16.50
N LEU A 16 7.38 17.63 15.91
CA LEU A 16 6.58 18.14 14.79
C LEU A 16 6.61 17.17 13.60
N PHE A 17 7.79 16.69 13.22
CA PHE A 17 7.94 15.79 12.08
C PHE A 17 7.18 14.47 12.30
N GLN A 18 7.30 13.88 13.50
CA GLN A 18 6.57 12.68 13.89
C GLN A 18 5.06 12.92 13.84
N THR A 19 4.56 14.06 14.34
CA THR A 19 3.12 14.37 14.24
C THR A 19 2.65 14.46 12.79
N VAL A 20 3.41 15.12 11.91
CA VAL A 20 3.05 15.21 10.48
C VAL A 20 3.09 13.82 9.83
N PHE A 21 4.04 12.97 10.21
CA PHE A 21 4.13 11.58 9.75
C PHE A 21 2.92 10.76 10.18
N GLU A 22 2.52 10.81 11.45
CA GLU A 22 1.32 10.11 11.94
C GLU A 22 0.04 10.60 11.26
N ILE A 23 -0.09 11.90 10.99
CA ILE A 23 -1.21 12.45 10.20
C ILE A 23 -1.21 11.86 8.80
N ALA A 24 -0.08 11.89 8.09
CA ALA A 24 0.03 11.33 6.75
C ALA A 24 -0.30 9.83 6.74
N LEU A 25 0.20 9.09 7.72
CA LEU A 25 -0.07 7.67 7.89
C LEU A 25 -1.55 7.40 8.13
N GLY A 26 -2.21 8.19 8.98
CA GLY A 26 -3.66 8.10 9.21
C GLY A 26 -4.49 8.30 7.93
N HIS A 27 -4.15 9.31 7.13
CA HIS A 27 -4.82 9.57 5.85
C HIS A 27 -4.62 8.43 4.84
N GLU A 28 -3.42 7.86 4.75
CA GLU A 28 -3.18 6.75 3.82
C GLU A 28 -3.80 5.43 4.32
N ARG A 29 -3.85 5.18 5.63
CA ARG A 29 -4.58 4.02 6.19
C ARG A 29 -6.09 4.11 5.89
N GLN A 30 -6.68 5.28 6.08
CA GLN A 30 -8.09 5.51 5.74
C GLN A 30 -8.35 5.33 4.24
N TYR A 31 -7.45 5.82 3.39
CA TYR A 31 -7.55 5.66 1.95
C TYR A 31 -7.51 4.19 1.53
N ILE A 32 -6.56 3.41 2.06
CA ILE A 32 -6.45 1.97 1.75
C ILE A 32 -7.73 1.23 2.16
N ALA A 33 -8.20 1.44 3.39
CA ALA A 33 -9.42 0.80 3.87
C ALA A 33 -10.63 1.12 2.96
N ALA A 34 -10.83 2.40 2.65
CA ALA A 34 -11.91 2.83 1.76
C ALA A 34 -11.76 2.29 0.33
N CYS A 35 -10.54 2.19 -0.19
CA CYS A 35 -10.28 1.66 -1.53
C CYS A 35 -10.64 0.19 -1.65
N PHE A 36 -10.33 -0.63 -0.64
CA PHE A 36 -10.69 -2.05 -0.62
C PHE A 36 -12.19 -2.26 -0.33
N GLU A 37 -12.80 -1.41 0.49
CA GLU A 37 -14.26 -1.43 0.70
C GLU A 37 -15.02 -1.13 -0.60
N GLU A 38 -14.59 -0.11 -1.35
CA GLU A 38 -15.17 0.22 -2.67
C GLU A 38 -14.98 -0.93 -3.69
N GLU A 39 -13.83 -1.59 -3.64
CA GLU A 39 -13.54 -2.73 -4.52
C GLU A 39 -14.42 -3.95 -4.22
N GLY A 40 -14.87 -4.14 -2.97
CA GLY A 40 -15.71 -5.27 -2.55
C GLY A 40 -17.01 -5.44 -3.35
N GLY A 41 -17.45 -4.41 -4.07
CA GLY A 41 -18.57 -4.48 -5.03
C GLY A 41 -18.23 -5.04 -6.43
N HIS A 42 -16.96 -5.38 -6.71
CA HIS A 42 -16.46 -5.74 -8.04
C HIS A 42 -16.04 -7.21 -8.14
N THR A 43 -16.14 -7.80 -9.34
CA THR A 43 -15.73 -9.19 -9.62
C THR A 43 -14.24 -9.34 -9.99
N GLY A 44 -13.49 -8.23 -10.00
CA GLY A 44 -12.08 -8.16 -10.41
C GLY A 44 -11.11 -8.88 -9.46
N VAL A 45 -9.82 -8.88 -9.83
CA VAL A 45 -8.75 -9.39 -8.96
C VAL A 45 -8.67 -8.53 -7.69
N PRO A 46 -8.64 -9.10 -6.48
CA PRO A 46 -8.52 -8.33 -5.25
C PRO A 46 -7.28 -7.43 -5.26
N GLY A 47 -7.43 -6.21 -4.76
CA GLY A 47 -6.40 -5.18 -4.70
C GLY A 47 -6.04 -4.53 -6.04
N GLN A 48 -6.69 -4.89 -7.15
CA GLN A 48 -6.41 -4.32 -8.47
C GLN A 48 -6.72 -2.83 -8.53
N LEU A 49 -7.85 -2.41 -7.93
CA LEU A 49 -8.26 -1.01 -7.87
C LEU A 49 -7.22 -0.16 -7.13
N HIS A 50 -6.66 -0.69 -6.05
CA HIS A 50 -5.57 -0.04 -5.32
C HIS A 50 -4.34 0.17 -6.22
N LEU A 51 -3.89 -0.87 -6.95
CA LEU A 51 -2.73 -0.77 -7.84
C LEU A 51 -2.94 0.23 -8.98
N GLU A 52 -4.14 0.24 -9.57
CA GLU A 52 -4.51 1.15 -10.67
C GLU A 52 -4.57 2.61 -10.21
N ARG A 53 -5.12 2.86 -9.03
CA ARG A 53 -5.26 4.23 -8.49
C ARG A 53 -3.99 4.79 -7.90
N LEU A 54 -3.01 3.94 -7.57
CA LEU A 54 -1.83 4.32 -6.82
C LEU A 54 -1.03 5.47 -7.48
N ILE A 55 -0.91 5.52 -8.82
CA ILE A 55 -0.24 6.63 -9.52
C ILE A 55 -0.99 7.96 -9.36
N SER A 56 -2.30 7.96 -9.61
CA SER A 56 -3.13 9.17 -9.45
C SER A 56 -3.24 9.59 -7.99
N ARG A 57 -3.25 8.62 -7.05
CA ARG A 57 -3.19 8.88 -5.62
C ARG A 57 -1.88 9.57 -5.25
N TYR A 58 -0.76 9.12 -5.79
CA TYR A 58 0.54 9.74 -5.56
C TYR A 58 0.62 11.16 -6.12
N GLU A 59 -0.04 11.45 -7.24
CA GLU A 59 -0.14 12.81 -7.79
C GLU A 59 -1.08 13.72 -6.98
N ALA A 60 -2.17 13.19 -6.44
CA ALA A 60 -3.16 13.97 -5.70
C ALA A 60 -2.82 14.15 -4.20
N SER A 61 -2.23 13.14 -3.55
CA SER A 61 -2.04 13.10 -2.10
C SER A 61 -0.66 13.60 -1.68
N ALA A 62 -0.63 14.75 -1.01
CA ALA A 62 0.58 15.20 -0.32
C ALA A 62 1.00 14.24 0.82
N HIS A 63 0.04 13.52 1.42
CA HIS A 63 0.29 12.55 2.48
C HIS A 63 1.06 11.33 1.97
N LEU A 64 0.62 10.73 0.85
CA LEU A 64 1.33 9.59 0.25
C LEU A 64 2.74 9.99 -0.17
N ARG A 65 2.87 11.14 -0.83
CA ARG A 65 4.17 11.70 -1.23
C ARG A 65 5.10 11.92 -0.04
N PHE A 66 4.58 12.43 1.07
CA PHE A 66 5.34 12.65 2.29
C PHE A 66 5.73 11.32 2.93
N LEU A 67 4.78 10.39 3.07
CA LEU A 67 4.98 9.07 3.65
C LEU A 67 6.08 8.30 2.92
N LEU A 68 5.98 8.14 1.60
CA LEU A 68 6.96 7.36 0.83
C LEU A 68 8.36 7.96 0.91
N ARG A 69 8.52 9.27 0.66
CA ARG A 69 9.85 9.91 0.70
C ARG A 69 10.50 9.79 2.08
N THR A 70 9.69 9.90 3.12
CA THR A 70 10.13 9.79 4.51
C THR A 70 10.52 8.35 4.86
N ALA A 71 9.76 7.36 4.39
CA ALA A 71 10.05 5.94 4.61
C ALA A 71 11.36 5.49 3.94
N TYR A 72 11.65 5.96 2.72
CA TYR A 72 12.89 5.61 2.01
C TYR A 72 14.13 6.34 2.54
N PHE A 73 13.97 7.57 3.05
CA PHE A 73 15.09 8.36 3.59
C PHE A 73 14.72 9.03 4.93
N PRO A 74 14.55 8.23 6.01
CA PRO A 74 14.14 8.76 7.30
C PRO A 74 15.28 9.55 7.97
N PRO A 75 14.99 10.65 8.68
CA PRO A 75 15.96 11.29 9.57
C PRO A 75 16.42 10.30 10.66
N ALA A 76 17.72 10.33 10.99
CA ALA A 76 18.34 9.32 11.86
C ALA A 76 17.64 9.21 13.23
N ASP A 77 17.33 10.35 13.84
CA ASP A 77 16.80 10.41 15.22
C ASP A 77 15.37 9.84 15.35
N ILE A 78 14.62 9.77 14.26
CA ILE A 78 13.24 9.26 14.22
C ILE A 78 13.06 8.07 13.28
N ARG A 79 14.17 7.47 12.83
CA ARG A 79 14.18 6.36 11.87
C ARG A 79 13.29 5.20 12.33
N THR A 80 13.43 4.78 13.59
CA THR A 80 12.66 3.65 14.13
C THR A 80 11.16 3.90 14.06
N VAL A 81 10.71 5.10 14.44
CA VAL A 81 9.28 5.47 14.41
C VAL A 81 8.75 5.43 12.97
N ILE A 82 9.50 6.01 12.03
CA ILE A 82 9.12 6.03 10.61
C ILE A 82 9.05 4.62 10.04
N THR A 83 10.08 3.81 10.27
CA THR A 83 10.14 2.44 9.74
C THR A 83 8.99 1.60 10.29
N SER A 84 8.75 1.61 11.60
CA SER A 84 7.64 0.86 12.20
C SER A 84 6.26 1.36 11.73
N GLY A 85 6.09 2.68 11.56
CA GLY A 85 4.84 3.23 11.02
C GLY A 85 4.58 2.78 9.59
N PHE A 86 5.62 2.80 8.74
CA PHE A 86 5.54 2.36 7.35
C PHE A 86 5.31 0.85 7.23
N GLU A 87 5.98 0.03 8.04
CA GLU A 87 5.71 -1.42 8.15
C GLU A 87 4.26 -1.70 8.55
N GLY A 88 3.71 -0.92 9.49
CA GLY A 88 2.30 -1.01 9.86
C GLY A 88 1.34 -0.63 8.72
N TYR A 89 1.72 0.31 7.85
CA TYR A 89 0.96 0.64 6.64
C TYR A 89 0.98 -0.50 5.61
N LEU A 90 2.15 -1.11 5.37
CA LEU A 90 2.27 -2.28 4.50
C LEU A 90 1.49 -3.48 5.04
N THR A 91 1.52 -3.69 6.36
CA THR A 91 0.74 -4.72 7.04
C THR A 91 -0.76 -4.52 6.84
N LEU A 92 -1.25 -3.28 6.91
CA LEU A 92 -2.66 -2.98 6.62
C LEU A 92 -3.03 -3.34 5.18
N ILE A 93 -2.21 -2.96 4.19
CA ILE A 93 -2.46 -3.29 2.77
C ILE A 93 -2.54 -4.80 2.59
N ARG A 94 -1.58 -5.54 3.17
CA ARG A 94 -1.56 -7.01 3.13
C ARG A 94 -2.84 -7.59 3.73
N HIS A 95 -3.28 -7.09 4.88
CA HIS A 95 -4.49 -7.55 5.56
C HIS A 95 -5.75 -7.28 4.74
N CYS A 96 -5.88 -6.08 4.17
CA CYS A 96 -7.01 -5.74 3.29
C CYS A 96 -7.08 -6.65 2.07
N PHE A 97 -5.93 -6.91 1.42
CA PHE A 97 -5.86 -7.87 0.31
C PHE A 97 -6.22 -9.28 0.76
N GLN A 98 -5.66 -9.74 1.88
CA GLN A 98 -5.94 -11.08 2.41
C GLN A 98 -7.44 -11.28 2.67
N SER A 99 -8.10 -10.32 3.31
CA SER A 99 -9.55 -10.37 3.56
C SER A 99 -10.33 -10.44 2.25
N ALA A 100 -10.03 -9.55 1.29
CA ALA A 100 -10.72 -9.52 0.00
C ALA A 100 -10.50 -10.81 -0.81
N ALA A 101 -9.30 -11.38 -0.75
CA ALA A 101 -8.98 -12.65 -1.40
C ALA A 101 -9.66 -13.83 -0.71
N GLN A 102 -9.72 -13.88 0.62
CA GLN A 102 -10.46 -14.91 1.36
C GLN A 102 -11.95 -14.89 0.98
N ASP A 103 -12.56 -13.71 0.91
CA ASP A 103 -13.97 -13.58 0.55
C ASP A 103 -14.23 -14.01 -0.89
N LYS A 104 -13.35 -13.62 -1.82
CA LYS A 104 -13.47 -13.98 -3.24
C LYS A 104 -13.27 -15.48 -3.49
N TYR A 105 -12.25 -16.08 -2.86
CA TYR A 105 -11.84 -17.46 -3.10
C TYR A 105 -12.34 -18.43 -2.04
N LYS A 106 -13.33 -18.06 -1.23
CA LYS A 106 -13.89 -18.90 -0.16
C LYS A 106 -14.37 -20.29 -0.59
N SER A 107 -14.77 -20.44 -1.86
CA SER A 107 -15.21 -21.71 -2.45
C SER A 107 -14.08 -22.53 -3.07
N ALA A 108 -12.86 -21.98 -3.16
CA ALA A 108 -11.71 -22.66 -3.69
C ALA A 108 -11.09 -23.60 -2.64
N VAL A 109 -10.62 -24.76 -3.07
CA VAL A 109 -9.84 -25.67 -2.22
C VAL A 109 -8.38 -25.23 -2.31
N LEU A 110 -7.96 -24.40 -1.36
CA LEU A 110 -6.60 -23.89 -1.28
C LEU A 110 -5.70 -24.84 -0.48
N GLN A 111 -4.47 -25.02 -0.94
CA GLN A 111 -3.45 -25.71 -0.15
C GLN A 111 -3.04 -24.86 1.07
N PRO A 112 -2.61 -25.49 2.18
CA PRO A 112 -2.12 -24.75 3.34
C PRO A 112 -0.99 -23.77 2.95
N GLY A 113 -1.16 -22.50 3.30
CA GLY A 113 -0.18 -21.44 3.01
C GLY A 113 -0.22 -20.88 1.58
N GLU A 114 -1.04 -21.42 0.68
CA GLU A 114 -1.13 -20.94 -0.71
C GLU A 114 -1.58 -19.48 -0.78
N LEU A 115 -2.59 -19.09 0.01
CA LEU A 115 -3.04 -17.70 0.07
C LEU A 115 -1.96 -16.75 0.61
N GLU A 116 -1.12 -17.21 1.55
CA GLU A 116 -0.04 -16.38 2.11
C GLU A 116 0.99 -16.01 1.03
N VAL A 117 1.28 -16.93 0.11
CA VAL A 117 2.13 -16.65 -1.05
C VAL A 117 1.56 -15.51 -1.90
N PHE A 118 0.24 -15.51 -2.14
CA PHE A 118 -0.40 -14.42 -2.88
C PHE A 118 -0.42 -13.10 -2.11
N CYS A 119 -0.56 -13.15 -0.79
CA CYS A 119 -0.47 -11.95 0.05
C CYS A 119 0.92 -11.31 -0.02
N ASP A 120 1.97 -12.12 0.07
CA ASP A 120 3.35 -11.65 0.00
C ASP A 120 3.71 -11.19 -1.42
N ALA A 121 3.24 -11.89 -2.46
CA ALA A 121 3.41 -11.47 -3.84
C ALA A 121 2.71 -10.14 -4.12
N TYR A 122 1.47 -9.96 -3.65
CA TYR A 122 0.75 -8.70 -3.77
C TYR A 122 1.52 -7.55 -3.11
N LEU A 123 2.02 -7.76 -1.89
CA LEU A 123 2.81 -6.75 -1.20
C LEU A 123 4.12 -6.44 -1.94
N GLY A 124 4.78 -7.44 -2.50
CA GLY A 124 5.96 -7.25 -3.35
C GLY A 124 5.67 -6.40 -4.61
N ILE A 125 4.49 -6.55 -5.21
CA ILE A 125 4.05 -5.68 -6.31
C ILE A 125 3.88 -4.24 -5.81
N VAL A 126 3.16 -4.05 -4.70
CA VAL A 126 2.96 -2.73 -4.08
C VAL A 126 4.28 -2.03 -3.79
N ASP A 127 5.24 -2.72 -3.16
CA ASP A 127 6.56 -2.18 -2.88
C ASP A 127 7.30 -1.80 -4.16
N SER A 128 7.27 -2.67 -5.17
CA SER A 128 7.91 -2.40 -6.46
C SER A 128 7.34 -1.16 -7.16
N LEU A 129 6.04 -0.88 -6.98
CA LEU A 129 5.36 0.29 -7.52
C LEU A 129 5.67 1.53 -6.67
N HIS A 130 5.71 1.41 -5.34
CA HIS A 130 6.16 2.50 -4.46
C HIS A 130 7.57 2.99 -4.84
N VAL A 131 8.49 2.07 -5.16
CA VAL A 131 9.84 2.43 -5.64
C VAL A 131 9.77 3.19 -6.97
N GLU A 132 8.95 2.74 -7.93
CA GLU A 132 8.81 3.45 -9.22
C GLU A 132 8.28 4.87 -9.05
N LEU A 133 7.34 5.11 -8.13
CA LEU A 133 6.80 6.46 -7.86
C LEU A 133 7.87 7.44 -7.36
N ILE A 134 8.96 6.94 -6.77
CA ILE A 134 10.04 7.75 -6.24
C ILE A 134 11.15 7.97 -7.27
N TYR A 135 11.52 6.93 -8.02
CA TYR A 135 12.76 6.94 -8.81
C TYR A 135 12.55 6.87 -10.33
N ALA A 136 11.37 6.48 -10.80
CA ALA A 136 11.16 6.17 -12.21
C ALA A 136 10.30 7.22 -12.94
N THR A 137 10.17 7.01 -14.25
CA THR A 137 9.27 7.81 -15.09
C THR A 137 7.85 7.26 -15.02
N PRO A 138 6.81 8.07 -15.31
CA PRO A 138 5.44 7.58 -15.42
C PRO A 138 5.29 6.40 -16.39
N GLN A 139 6.06 6.37 -17.47
CA GLN A 139 6.05 5.26 -18.43
C GLN A 139 6.63 3.97 -17.82
N GLY A 140 7.69 4.07 -17.02
CA GLY A 140 8.27 2.95 -16.27
C GLY A 140 7.27 2.34 -15.30
N TYR A 141 6.59 3.20 -14.53
CA TYR A 141 5.53 2.81 -13.61
C TYR A 141 4.42 2.03 -14.33
N VAL A 142 3.84 2.59 -15.41
CA VAL A 142 2.73 1.95 -16.14
C VAL A 142 3.15 0.61 -16.72
N LYS A 143 4.35 0.52 -17.30
CA LYS A 143 4.88 -0.74 -17.83
C LYS A 143 5.00 -1.80 -16.73
N ARG A 144 5.49 -1.42 -15.54
CA ARG A 144 5.61 -2.35 -14.41
C ARG A 144 4.24 -2.79 -13.89
N LEU A 145 3.31 -1.85 -13.69
CA LEU A 145 1.96 -2.15 -13.26
C LEU A 145 1.29 -3.18 -14.18
N VAL A 146 1.29 -2.92 -15.49
CA VAL A 146 0.67 -3.83 -16.47
C VAL A 146 1.31 -5.22 -16.45
N ALA A 147 2.64 -5.30 -16.41
CA ALA A 147 3.34 -6.59 -16.41
C ALA A 147 3.05 -7.40 -15.14
N LEU A 148 3.15 -6.77 -13.97
CA LEU A 148 2.95 -7.45 -12.69
C LEU A 148 1.49 -7.81 -12.43
N SER A 149 0.54 -6.90 -12.71
CA SER A 149 -0.89 -7.20 -12.61
C SER A 149 -1.30 -8.37 -13.51
N ARG A 150 -0.74 -8.47 -14.72
CA ARG A 150 -1.04 -9.59 -15.62
C ARG A 150 -0.54 -10.91 -15.04
N VAL A 151 0.75 -11.01 -14.69
CA VAL A 151 1.32 -12.27 -14.16
C VAL A 151 0.62 -12.70 -12.87
N PHE A 152 0.31 -11.73 -12.00
CA PHE A 152 -0.38 -11.96 -10.75
C PHE A 152 -1.82 -12.43 -10.96
N GLY A 153 -2.58 -11.75 -11.83
CA GLY A 153 -3.95 -12.10 -12.17
C GLY A 153 -4.05 -13.48 -12.86
N ASP A 154 -3.14 -13.77 -13.80
CA ASP A 154 -3.06 -15.08 -14.46
C ASP A 154 -2.83 -16.19 -13.41
N SER A 155 -1.93 -15.97 -12.45
CA SER A 155 -1.63 -16.93 -11.38
C SER A 155 -2.81 -17.12 -10.42
N LEU A 156 -3.51 -16.03 -10.04
CA LEU A 156 -4.70 -16.10 -9.20
C LEU A 156 -5.86 -16.81 -9.89
N SER A 157 -6.02 -16.66 -11.20
CA SER A 157 -7.11 -17.32 -11.95
C SER A 157 -6.98 -18.85 -11.94
N MET A 158 -5.77 -19.38 -11.76
CA MET A 158 -5.54 -20.83 -11.61
C MET A 158 -6.16 -21.37 -10.31
N LEU A 159 -6.30 -20.56 -9.26
CA LEU A 159 -7.01 -20.94 -8.03
C LEU A 159 -8.51 -21.17 -8.29
N GLU A 160 -9.12 -20.36 -9.17
CA GLU A 160 -10.52 -20.52 -9.56
C GLU A 160 -10.71 -21.78 -10.42
N GLY A 161 -9.75 -22.05 -11.32
CA GLY A 161 -9.76 -23.22 -12.20
C GLY A 161 -9.60 -24.55 -11.46
N ALA A 162 -8.73 -24.60 -10.44
CA ALA A 162 -8.50 -25.79 -9.63
C ALA A 162 -9.75 -26.23 -8.82
N SER A 163 -10.65 -25.31 -8.48
CA SER A 163 -11.93 -25.61 -7.83
C SER A 163 -13.02 -26.22 -8.72
N ARG A 164 -12.82 -26.28 -10.05
CA ARG A 164 -13.78 -26.85 -11.00
C ARG A 164 -13.36 -28.22 -11.57
N GLY A 165 -12.25 -28.78 -11.08
CA GLY A 165 -11.69 -30.07 -11.49
C GLY A 165 -12.05 -31.21 -10.56
#